data_AF-A0A1I8GP44-F1
#
_entry.id   AF-A0A1I8GP44-F1
#
_cell.length_a   1.000
_cell.length_b   1.000
_cell.length_c   1.000
_cell.angle_alpha   90.00
_cell.angle_beta   90.00
_cell.angle_gamma   90.00
#
_symmetry.space_group_name_H-M   'P 1'
#
loop_
_entity.id
_entity.type
_entity.pdbx_description
1 polymer ?
#
loop_
_entity_poly.entity_id
_entity_poly.type
_entity_poly.pdbx_seq_one_letter_code
_entity_poly.pdbx_strand_id
1 'polypeptide(L)'
;FAGPTEAADCSTVTCNNGGTCNNFTVSPPCLCPLPYIAPYCSAAADYCFTLQPDKGINALPVCQNGGTCTLTYTDPYFNCSCSDGYTGVRCNATVTTTAPLSKTTEQGLTGGEIAAIVICITFVVAGVVIVILIFCKVIPVTESCTLCVDSCHSSCNCQCECCQCEKSTQNRKPRKSDETKIVLLKPYITADI
;
A
#
# COMPACT_ATOMS: atom_id res chain seq x y z
N PHE A 1 39.85 0.19 -9.62
CA PHE A 1 39.20 1.43 -9.13
C PHE A 1 37.76 1.41 -9.58
N ALA A 2 36.84 0.98 -8.72
CA ALA A 2 35.42 1.28 -8.93
C ALA A 2 35.23 2.71 -8.39
N GLY A 3 34.90 3.66 -9.27
CA GLY A 3 34.57 5.02 -8.88
C GLY A 3 33.31 5.04 -7.99
N PRO A 4 32.98 6.19 -7.37
CA PRO A 4 31.69 6.32 -6.69
C PRO A 4 30.62 5.94 -7.71
N THR A 5 29.72 5.03 -7.34
CA THR A 5 28.59 4.62 -8.18
C THR A 5 27.84 5.89 -8.54
N GLU A 6 28.03 6.38 -9.76
CA GLU A 6 27.40 7.61 -10.20
C GLU A 6 25.89 7.37 -10.18
N ALA A 7 25.18 8.30 -9.56
CA ALA A 7 23.74 8.35 -9.57
C ALA A 7 23.30 9.24 -10.73
N ALA A 8 22.16 8.95 -11.34
CA ALA A 8 21.55 9.89 -12.27
C ALA A 8 21.22 11.22 -11.56
N ASP A 9 21.54 12.36 -12.20
CA ASP A 9 21.13 13.68 -11.71
C ASP A 9 19.67 13.95 -12.08
N CYS A 10 18.78 13.73 -11.13
CA CYS A 10 17.35 13.96 -11.30
C CYS A 10 16.95 15.41 -11.57
N SER A 11 17.87 16.37 -11.46
CA SER A 11 17.62 17.76 -11.87
C SER A 11 17.56 17.91 -13.39
N THR A 12 18.19 16.99 -14.12
CA THR A 12 18.28 17.00 -15.60
C THR A 12 17.51 15.86 -16.25
N VAL A 13 17.17 14.82 -15.49
CA VAL A 13 16.40 13.67 -15.98
C VAL A 13 14.90 13.94 -15.92
N THR A 14 14.22 13.73 -17.05
CA THR A 14 12.75 13.70 -17.12
C THR A 14 12.25 12.28 -17.35
N CYS A 15 11.39 11.78 -16.45
CA CYS A 15 10.74 10.50 -16.60
C CYS A 15 9.32 10.68 -17.16
N ASN A 16 8.98 9.95 -18.22
CA ASN A 16 7.66 10.06 -18.86
C ASN A 16 6.62 9.17 -18.18
N ASN A 17 5.34 9.35 -18.53
CA ASN A 17 4.25 8.44 -18.19
C ASN A 17 4.14 8.07 -16.68
N GLY A 18 4.42 9.04 -15.80
CA GLY A 18 4.37 8.83 -14.34
C GLY A 18 5.59 8.11 -13.75
N GLY A 19 6.67 7.95 -14.52
CA GLY A 19 7.94 7.44 -14.01
C GLY A 19 8.55 8.35 -12.94
N THR A 20 9.29 7.75 -12.01
CA THR A 20 9.98 8.47 -10.93
C THR A 20 11.49 8.39 -11.12
N CYS A 21 12.18 9.52 -11.13
CA CYS A 21 13.64 9.52 -11.20
C CYS A 21 14.24 8.98 -9.90
N ASN A 22 15.29 8.17 -10.00
CA ASN A 22 16.03 7.65 -8.86
C ASN A 22 17.49 8.09 -8.93
N ASN A 23 18.05 8.44 -7.76
CA ASN A 23 19.44 8.86 -7.61
C ASN A 23 20.34 7.73 -7.07
N PHE A 24 20.00 6.47 -7.36
CA PHE A 24 20.76 5.31 -6.87
C PHE A 24 21.53 4.61 -7.97
N THR A 25 21.10 4.74 -9.24
CA THR A 25 21.75 4.13 -10.39
C THR A 25 21.94 5.15 -11.52
N VAL A 26 22.97 4.97 -12.36
CA VAL A 26 23.15 5.74 -13.61
C VAL A 26 22.06 5.38 -14.61
N SER A 27 21.73 4.09 -14.72
CA SER A 27 20.81 3.56 -15.72
C SER A 27 20.17 2.25 -15.23
N PRO A 28 18.84 2.07 -15.39
CA PRO A 28 17.88 3.08 -15.85
C PRO A 28 17.70 4.18 -14.77
N PRO A 29 17.71 5.48 -15.17
CA PRO A 29 17.56 6.57 -14.22
C PRO A 29 16.13 6.74 -13.73
N CYS A 30 15.14 6.16 -14.42
CA CYS A 30 13.73 6.21 -14.05
C CYS A 30 13.21 4.84 -13.59
N LEU A 31 12.39 4.86 -12.54
CA LEU A 31 11.52 3.77 -12.13
C LEU A 31 10.18 3.93 -12.86
N CYS A 32 9.87 2.99 -13.77
CA CYS A 32 8.69 3.07 -14.61
C CYS A 32 7.50 2.31 -14.01
N PRO A 33 6.30 2.92 -13.94
CA PRO A 33 5.08 2.17 -13.65
C PRO A 33 4.71 1.28 -14.85
N LEU A 34 4.09 0.14 -14.58
CA LEU A 34 3.53 -0.72 -15.63
C LEU A 34 2.43 0.05 -16.41
N PRO A 35 2.35 -0.08 -17.75
CA PRO A 35 3.11 -0.99 -18.62
C PRO A 35 4.36 -0.34 -19.24
N TYR A 36 4.80 0.80 -18.74
CA TYR A 36 5.87 1.59 -19.37
C TYR A 36 7.26 1.00 -19.13
N ILE A 37 8.07 1.08 -20.16
CA ILE A 37 9.43 0.56 -20.27
C ILE A 37 10.35 1.62 -20.90
N ALA A 38 11.61 1.24 -21.12
CA ALA A 38 12.74 2.08 -21.55
C ALA A 38 13.30 2.97 -20.42
N PRO A 39 14.55 3.45 -20.54
CA PRO A 39 15.24 4.16 -19.45
C PRO A 39 14.51 5.40 -18.90
N TYR A 40 13.66 6.02 -19.72
CA TYR A 40 12.88 7.22 -19.38
C TYR A 40 11.37 6.99 -19.47
N CYS A 41 10.92 5.74 -19.41
CA CYS A 41 9.50 5.35 -19.42
C CYS A 41 8.71 5.85 -20.65
N SER A 42 9.38 6.02 -21.79
CA SER A 42 8.82 6.64 -23.00
C SER A 42 8.06 5.67 -23.91
N ALA A 43 8.19 4.37 -23.68
CA ALA A 43 7.52 3.33 -24.46
C ALA A 43 6.69 2.44 -23.53
N ALA A 44 5.62 1.83 -24.04
CA ALA A 44 4.93 0.75 -23.33
C ALA A 44 5.46 -0.60 -23.81
N ALA A 45 5.58 -1.57 -22.91
CA ALA A 45 5.86 -2.94 -23.31
C ALA A 45 4.68 -3.48 -24.13
N ASP A 46 4.95 -4.31 -25.13
CA ASP A 46 3.90 -5.02 -25.84
C ASP A 46 3.60 -6.34 -25.15
N TYR A 47 2.50 -6.35 -24.39
CA TYR A 47 2.11 -7.49 -23.56
C TYR A 47 1.57 -8.63 -24.40
N CYS A 48 1.31 -8.43 -25.70
CA CYS A 48 0.93 -9.50 -26.61
C CYS A 48 2.11 -10.39 -27.02
N PHE A 49 3.33 -9.87 -26.98
CA PHE A 49 4.54 -10.55 -27.44
C PHE A 49 5.62 -10.69 -26.36
N THR A 50 5.33 -10.27 -25.14
CA THR A 50 6.26 -10.36 -24.01
C THR A 50 5.69 -11.32 -22.96
N LEU A 51 6.54 -12.19 -22.39
CA LEU A 51 6.15 -13.02 -21.26
C LEU A 51 5.88 -12.15 -20.02
N GLN A 52 4.87 -12.53 -19.25
CA GLN A 52 4.44 -11.82 -18.04
C GLN A 52 4.35 -12.79 -16.87
N PRO A 53 5.49 -13.21 -16.30
CA PRO A 53 5.50 -14.22 -15.23
C PRO A 53 4.72 -13.76 -13.99
N ASP A 54 4.73 -12.47 -13.68
CA ASP A 54 3.96 -11.85 -12.59
C ASP A 54 2.45 -11.94 -12.78
N LYS A 55 1.99 -12.04 -14.04
CA LYS A 55 0.59 -12.26 -14.43
C LYS A 55 0.25 -13.72 -14.72
N GLY A 56 1.17 -14.66 -14.44
CA GLY A 56 0.99 -16.08 -14.73
C GLY A 56 1.06 -16.43 -16.22
N ILE A 57 1.63 -15.57 -17.06
CA ILE A 57 1.84 -15.82 -18.49
C ILE A 57 3.29 -16.25 -18.70
N ASN A 58 3.49 -17.55 -18.74
CA ASN A 58 4.77 -18.22 -18.91
C ASN A 58 5.00 -18.78 -20.33
N ALA A 59 4.03 -18.63 -21.23
CA ALA A 59 4.12 -19.10 -22.61
C ALA A 59 3.35 -18.16 -23.56
N LEU A 60 3.92 -17.97 -24.76
CA LEU A 60 3.30 -17.28 -25.90
C LEU A 60 2.67 -18.30 -26.86
N PRO A 61 1.64 -17.92 -27.65
CA PRO A 61 0.98 -16.61 -27.65
C PRO A 61 0.16 -16.35 -26.38
N VAL A 62 -0.03 -15.07 -26.02
CA VAL A 62 -0.86 -14.70 -24.87
C VAL A 62 -2.30 -15.17 -25.05
N CYS A 63 -2.88 -14.93 -26.23
CA CYS A 63 -4.20 -15.43 -26.59
C CYS A 63 -4.07 -16.82 -27.22
N GLN A 64 -4.74 -17.81 -26.63
CA GLN A 64 -4.77 -19.19 -27.10
C GLN A 64 -5.87 -19.40 -28.14
N ASN A 65 -5.91 -20.59 -28.74
CA ASN A 65 -6.99 -21.03 -29.64
C ASN A 65 -7.31 -20.05 -30.79
N GLY A 66 -6.27 -19.43 -31.34
CA GLY A 66 -6.40 -18.48 -32.45
C GLY A 66 -6.99 -17.13 -32.08
N GLY A 67 -7.05 -16.78 -30.79
CA GLY A 67 -7.47 -15.45 -30.34
C GLY A 67 -6.51 -14.34 -30.82
N THR A 68 -7.07 -13.17 -31.10
CA THR A 68 -6.30 -11.98 -31.50
C THR A 68 -5.96 -11.15 -30.27
N CYS A 69 -4.67 -10.85 -30.08
CA CYS A 69 -4.20 -10.02 -28.98
C CYS A 69 -4.14 -8.55 -29.35
N THR A 70 -4.59 -7.69 -28.43
CA THR A 70 -4.48 -6.23 -28.52
C THR A 70 -3.87 -5.67 -27.24
N LEU A 71 -2.94 -4.72 -27.37
CA LEU A 71 -2.36 -4.02 -26.23
C LEU A 71 -3.41 -3.14 -25.55
N THR A 72 -3.41 -3.11 -24.22
CA THR A 72 -4.22 -2.18 -23.43
C THR A 72 -3.35 -1.46 -22.40
N TYR A 73 -3.80 -0.29 -21.93
CA TYR A 73 -3.07 0.51 -20.93
C TYR A 73 -3.60 0.32 -19.50
N THR A 74 -4.52 -0.62 -19.32
CA THR A 74 -5.13 -0.98 -18.04
C THR A 74 -4.83 -2.44 -17.74
N ASP A 75 -4.55 -2.77 -16.48
CA ASP A 75 -4.33 -4.15 -16.04
C ASP A 75 -5.39 -5.11 -16.61
N PRO A 76 -5.00 -6.24 -17.25
CA PRO A 76 -3.67 -6.84 -17.31
C PRO A 76 -2.77 -6.38 -18.48
N TYR A 77 -3.10 -5.24 -19.09
CA TYR A 77 -2.40 -4.56 -20.21
C TYR A 77 -2.40 -5.30 -21.55
N PHE A 78 -3.27 -6.31 -21.68
CA PHE A 78 -3.64 -6.90 -22.95
C PHE A 78 -5.13 -7.22 -22.95
N ASN A 79 -5.68 -7.42 -24.14
CA ASN A 79 -7.03 -7.93 -24.35
C ASN A 79 -7.04 -8.95 -25.48
N CYS A 80 -7.65 -10.11 -25.23
CA CYS A 80 -7.79 -11.19 -26.21
C CYS A 80 -9.20 -11.22 -26.79
N SER A 81 -9.31 -11.04 -28.11
CA SER A 81 -10.53 -11.33 -28.84
C SER A 81 -10.54 -12.80 -29.24
N CYS A 82 -11.43 -13.60 -28.65
CA CYS A 82 -11.50 -15.04 -28.88
C CYS A 82 -12.27 -15.40 -30.14
N SER A 83 -11.82 -16.46 -30.81
CA SER A 83 -12.54 -17.09 -31.93
C SER A 83 -13.77 -17.84 -31.44
N ASP A 84 -14.69 -18.13 -32.36
CA ASP A 84 -15.93 -18.85 -32.07
C ASP A 84 -15.68 -20.17 -31.33
N GLY A 85 -16.45 -20.39 -30.26
CA GLY A 85 -16.32 -21.59 -29.43
C GLY A 85 -15.27 -21.51 -28.33
N TYR A 86 -14.56 -20.37 -28.17
CA TYR A 86 -13.60 -20.14 -27.09
C TYR A 86 -13.95 -18.93 -26.22
N THR A 87 -13.52 -18.97 -24.96
CA THR A 87 -13.77 -17.95 -23.94
C THR A 87 -12.64 -17.89 -22.90
N GLY A 88 -12.74 -16.97 -21.95
CA GLY A 88 -11.74 -16.68 -20.92
C GLY A 88 -10.76 -15.58 -21.34
N VAL A 89 -10.04 -15.01 -20.36
CA VAL A 89 -9.13 -13.86 -20.55
C VAL A 89 -8.04 -14.11 -21.60
N ARG A 90 -7.63 -15.37 -21.75
CA ARG A 90 -6.63 -15.82 -22.72
C ARG A 90 -7.19 -16.77 -23.77
N CYS A 91 -8.52 -16.82 -23.94
CA CYS A 91 -9.20 -17.76 -24.85
C CYS A 91 -8.85 -19.24 -24.59
N ASN A 92 -8.61 -19.61 -23.33
CA ASN A 92 -8.16 -20.96 -22.93
C ASN A 92 -9.33 -21.93 -22.65
N ALA A 93 -10.54 -21.42 -22.46
CA ALA A 93 -11.72 -22.22 -22.18
C ALA A 93 -12.58 -22.38 -23.43
N THR A 94 -13.32 -23.49 -23.54
CA THR A 94 -14.29 -23.70 -24.61
C THR A 94 -15.68 -23.25 -24.17
N VAL A 95 -16.44 -22.68 -25.10
CA VAL A 95 -17.85 -22.38 -24.90
C VAL A 95 -18.59 -23.71 -24.96
N THR A 96 -18.90 -24.28 -23.79
CA THR A 96 -19.77 -25.46 -23.74
C THR A 96 -21.19 -24.96 -23.97
N THR A 97 -21.71 -25.17 -25.17
CA THR A 97 -23.10 -24.86 -25.56
C THR A 97 -24.10 -25.82 -24.88
N THR A 98 -23.95 -26.02 -23.58
CA THR A 98 -25.01 -26.50 -22.72
C THR A 98 -25.29 -25.34 -21.77
N ALA A 99 -26.29 -24.53 -22.14
CA ALA A 99 -26.87 -23.58 -21.19
C ALA A 99 -27.13 -24.31 -19.85
N PRO A 100 -26.84 -23.66 -18.73
CA PRO A 100 -27.67 -22.54 -18.38
C PRO A 100 -26.95 -21.23 -18.65
N LEU A 101 -27.71 -20.33 -19.26
CA LEU A 101 -27.63 -18.92 -19.02
C LEU A 101 -27.35 -18.70 -17.53
N SER A 102 -26.09 -18.47 -17.15
CA SER A 102 -25.81 -17.71 -15.94
C SER A 102 -26.32 -16.31 -16.26
N LYS A 103 -27.64 -16.12 -16.11
CA LYS A 103 -28.08 -14.88 -15.53
C LYS A 103 -27.28 -14.84 -14.25
N THR A 104 -26.31 -13.93 -14.17
CA THR A 104 -26.21 -13.16 -12.94
C THR A 104 -27.63 -12.65 -12.74
N THR A 105 -28.43 -13.44 -12.03
CA THR A 105 -29.49 -12.91 -11.21
C THR A 105 -28.74 -11.84 -10.45
N GLU A 106 -28.86 -10.59 -10.90
CA GLU A 106 -28.79 -9.49 -9.96
C GLU A 106 -29.59 -10.02 -8.80
N GLN A 107 -28.94 -10.22 -7.66
CA GLN A 107 -29.63 -10.49 -6.43
C GLN A 107 -30.49 -9.24 -6.21
N GLY A 108 -31.64 -9.19 -6.88
CA GLY A 108 -32.77 -8.39 -6.52
C GLY A 108 -33.05 -8.85 -5.12
N LEU A 109 -32.52 -8.05 -4.21
CA LEU A 109 -32.46 -8.26 -2.78
C LEU A 109 -33.92 -8.36 -2.32
N THR A 110 -34.46 -9.58 -2.31
CA THR A 110 -35.80 -9.82 -1.85
C THR A 110 -35.82 -9.42 -0.38
N GLY A 111 -36.73 -8.51 -0.02
CA GLY A 111 -36.71 -7.75 1.24
C GLY A 111 -36.79 -8.55 2.55
N GLY A 112 -36.62 -9.88 2.51
CA GLY A 112 -36.57 -10.77 3.66
C GLY A 112 -35.20 -10.85 4.36
N GLU A 113 -34.07 -10.75 3.64
CA GLU A 113 -32.74 -10.89 4.28
C GLU A 113 -32.16 -9.57 4.81
N ILE A 114 -32.54 -8.42 4.22
CA ILE A 114 -32.08 -7.10 4.70
C ILE A 114 -32.63 -6.82 6.11
N ALA A 115 -33.85 -7.26 6.39
CA ALA A 115 -34.48 -7.07 7.70
C ALA A 115 -33.64 -7.72 8.81
N ALA A 116 -33.10 -8.91 8.57
CA ALA A 116 -32.23 -9.58 9.55
C ALA A 116 -30.94 -8.78 9.82
N ILE A 117 -30.31 -8.23 8.78
CA ILE A 117 -29.09 -7.43 8.93
C ILE A 117 -29.36 -6.13 9.69
N VAL A 118 -30.44 -5.41 9.33
CA VAL A 118 -30.82 -4.16 10.02
C VAL A 118 -31.17 -4.44 11.48
N ILE A 119 -31.92 -5.50 11.77
CA ILE A 119 -32.26 -5.91 13.14
C ILE A 119 -30.98 -6.24 13.92
N CYS A 120 -30.07 -7.05 13.35
CA CYS A 120 -28.78 -7.36 13.99
C CYS A 120 -27.95 -6.10 14.29
N ILE A 121 -27.83 -5.17 13.32
CA ILE A 121 -27.10 -3.92 13.52
C ILE A 121 -27.75 -3.08 14.62
N THR A 122 -29.08 -2.96 14.64
CA THR A 122 -29.78 -2.18 15.68
C THR A 122 -29.55 -2.75 17.08
N PHE A 123 -29.57 -4.06 17.26
CA PHE A 123 -29.29 -4.70 18.56
C PHE A 123 -27.83 -4.51 18.99
N VAL A 124 -26.88 -4.62 18.06
CA VAL A 124 -25.45 -4.39 18.36
C VAL A 124 -25.23 -2.93 18.79
N VAL A 125 -25.77 -1.96 18.06
CA VAL A 125 -25.65 -0.54 18.39
C VAL A 125 -26.31 -0.23 19.73
N ALA A 126 -27.54 -0.73 19.97
CA ALA A 126 -28.22 -0.55 21.25
C ALA A 126 -27.41 -1.16 22.41
N GLY A 127 -26.84 -2.35 22.22
CA GLY A 127 -25.97 -3.00 23.20
C GLY A 127 -24.73 -2.17 23.53
N VAL A 128 -24.02 -1.66 22.51
CA VAL A 128 -22.85 -0.80 22.69
C VAL A 128 -23.23 0.49 23.43
N VAL A 129 -24.34 1.14 23.07
CA VAL A 129 -24.82 2.35 23.75
C VAL A 129 -25.16 2.07 25.22
N ILE A 130 -25.85 0.96 25.51
CA ILE A 130 -26.17 0.57 26.90
C ILE A 130 -24.89 0.32 27.69
N VAL A 131 -23.92 -0.39 27.12
CA VAL A 131 -22.62 -0.64 27.75
C VAL A 131 -21.88 0.67 28.02
N ILE A 132 -21.84 1.59 27.05
CA ILE A 132 -21.26 2.94 27.24
C ILE A 132 -21.99 3.69 28.34
N LEU A 133 -23.32 3.70 28.38
CA LEU A 133 -24.10 4.40 29.41
C LEU A 133 -23.88 3.80 30.80
N ILE A 134 -23.72 2.47 30.90
CA ILE A 134 -23.36 1.80 32.15
C ILE A 134 -21.95 2.24 32.57
N PHE A 135 -20.96 2.18 31.68
CA PHE A 135 -19.60 2.65 31.98
C PHE A 135 -19.57 4.15 32.33
N CYS A 136 -20.34 5.00 31.66
CA CYS A 136 -20.44 6.44 31.94
C CYS A 136 -21.20 6.75 33.24
N LYS A 137 -22.06 5.84 33.74
CA LYS A 137 -22.71 5.97 35.06
C LYS A 137 -21.88 5.36 36.19
N VAL A 138 -21.16 4.27 35.90
CA VAL A 138 -20.30 3.56 36.84
C VAL A 138 -18.98 4.30 37.05
N ILE A 139 -18.49 5.01 36.03
CA ILE A 139 -17.35 5.93 36.12
C ILE A 139 -17.95 7.35 36.17
N PRO A 140 -18.06 8.00 37.34
CA PRO A 140 -18.34 9.42 37.37
C PRO A 140 -17.18 10.12 36.65
N VAL A 141 -17.42 10.56 35.41
CA VAL A 141 -16.53 11.46 34.69
C VAL A 141 -16.54 12.76 35.49
N THR A 142 -15.58 12.91 36.41
CA THR A 142 -15.28 14.19 37.04
C THR A 142 -15.01 15.16 35.90
N GLU A 143 -15.88 16.17 35.77
CA GLU A 143 -15.82 17.21 34.76
C GLU A 143 -14.38 17.68 34.51
N SER A 144 -13.87 17.53 33.29
CA SER A 144 -13.06 18.55 32.62
C SER A 144 -12.60 18.07 31.25
N CYS A 145 -13.26 18.54 30.19
CA CYS A 145 -12.63 18.82 28.89
C CYS A 145 -13.58 19.68 28.06
N THR A 146 -13.73 20.94 28.49
CA THR A 146 -14.23 22.01 27.64
C THR A 146 -13.21 22.25 26.53
N LEU A 147 -13.66 22.33 25.28
CA LEU A 147 -12.85 22.72 24.12
C LEU A 147 -12.02 23.99 24.43
N CYS A 148 -10.73 23.96 24.11
CA CYS A 148 -9.99 25.15 23.74
C CYS A 148 -9.49 24.98 22.30
N VAL A 149 -10.29 25.50 21.36
CA VAL A 149 -9.85 25.96 20.05
C VAL A 149 -9.03 27.25 20.27
N ASP A 150 -7.87 27.29 19.61
CA ASP A 150 -6.98 28.41 19.35
C ASP A 150 -6.05 28.97 20.45
N SER A 151 -4.75 28.83 20.16
CA SER A 151 -3.58 29.61 20.62
C SER A 151 -2.95 29.28 21.99
N CYS A 152 -1.88 28.45 21.98
CA CYS A 152 -1.03 28.24 23.16
C CYS A 152 0.39 28.85 22.98
N HIS A 153 0.68 29.90 23.76
CA HIS A 153 1.92 30.68 23.75
C HIS A 153 2.81 30.31 24.97
N SER A 154 3.79 29.43 24.75
CA SER A 154 5.12 29.34 25.38
C SER A 154 5.36 29.40 26.92
N SER A 155 4.47 28.95 27.81
CA SER A 155 4.84 28.65 29.22
C SER A 155 4.04 27.48 29.81
N CYS A 156 4.74 26.61 30.56
CA CYS A 156 4.44 25.20 30.87
C CYS A 156 3.29 24.91 31.87
N ASN A 157 2.75 23.67 31.84
CA ASN A 157 2.95 22.57 32.84
C ASN A 157 1.70 21.66 33.04
N CYS A 158 1.82 20.41 32.57
CA CYS A 158 1.13 19.11 32.81
C CYS A 158 -0.27 18.96 33.47
N GLN A 159 -1.12 18.06 32.91
CA GLN A 159 -1.27 16.63 33.36
C GLN A 159 -2.69 16.05 33.07
N CYS A 160 -2.95 15.59 31.84
CA CYS A 160 -3.73 14.37 31.49
C CYS A 160 -3.13 13.89 30.14
N GLU A 161 -2.47 12.72 30.10
CA GLU A 161 -1.38 12.29 29.19
C GLU A 161 -1.59 12.50 27.66
N CYS A 162 -0.65 12.91 26.79
CA CYS A 162 0.65 13.62 26.88
C CYS A 162 1.13 13.95 25.43
N CYS A 163 1.02 15.20 24.95
CA CYS A 163 1.69 15.64 23.70
C CYS A 163 3.09 16.20 24.02
N GLN A 164 4.14 15.55 23.54
CA GLN A 164 5.49 16.13 23.48
C GLN A 164 5.62 16.94 22.18
N CYS A 165 5.60 18.28 22.28
CA CYS A 165 6.01 19.19 21.21
C CYS A 165 7.36 19.82 21.58
N GLU A 166 8.44 19.40 20.91
CA GLU A 166 9.77 20.01 21.05
C GLU A 166 9.87 21.24 20.13
N LYS A 167 10.12 22.43 20.69
CA LYS A 167 10.45 23.63 19.92
C LYS A 167 11.96 23.70 19.69
N SER A 168 12.39 23.58 18.44
CA SER A 168 13.74 23.95 18.02
C SER A 168 13.90 25.47 18.11
N THR A 169 14.81 25.93 18.96
CA THR A 169 15.69 27.08 18.68
C THR A 169 16.70 27.22 19.82
N GLN A 170 17.90 26.68 19.66
CA GLN A 170 19.07 27.29 20.30
C GLN A 170 20.35 27.08 19.51
N ASN A 171 20.69 28.12 18.78
CA ASN A 171 22.04 28.46 18.36
C ASN A 171 22.87 28.77 19.62
N ARG A 172 23.72 27.84 20.11
CA ARG A 172 24.87 28.14 20.99
C ARG A 172 26.05 27.19 20.77
N LYS A 173 27.24 27.81 20.70
CA LYS A 173 28.62 27.31 20.56
C LYS A 173 29.07 26.25 21.60
N PRO A 174 30.18 25.51 21.34
CA PRO A 174 30.57 24.32 22.09
C PRO A 174 31.44 24.63 23.32
N ARG A 175 31.44 23.72 24.33
CA ARG A 175 32.45 23.72 25.40
C ARG A 175 32.87 22.30 25.83
N LYS A 176 34.13 22.00 25.50
CA LYS A 176 35.17 21.15 26.14
C LYS A 176 34.89 19.71 26.63
N SER A 177 35.61 18.81 25.95
CA SER A 177 36.41 17.64 26.42
C SER A 177 36.46 17.33 27.92
N ASP A 178 36.25 16.07 28.30
CA ASP A 178 37.36 15.15 28.62
C ASP A 178 36.91 13.70 28.93
N GLU A 179 37.77 12.77 28.48
CA GLU A 179 38.03 11.37 28.89
C GLU A 179 36.92 10.29 28.91
N THR A 180 36.92 9.48 27.84
CA THR A 180 36.40 8.11 27.84
C THR A 180 37.37 7.17 28.54
N LYS A 181 37.04 6.71 29.75
CA LYS A 181 37.74 5.58 30.40
C LYS A 181 37.23 4.24 29.89
N ILE A 182 38.15 3.47 29.32
CA ILE A 182 38.05 2.05 28.97
C ILE A 182 37.92 1.23 30.26
N VAL A 183 36.90 0.37 30.37
CA VAL A 183 36.82 -0.66 31.43
C VAL A 183 36.77 -2.04 30.78
N LEU A 184 37.77 -2.84 31.17
CA LEU A 184 38.08 -4.21 30.76
C LEU A 184 36.99 -5.21 31.15
N LEU A 185 36.58 -6.07 30.20
CA LEU A 185 35.93 -7.34 30.48
C LEU A 185 37.01 -8.38 30.88
N LYS A 186 36.81 -9.03 32.03
CA LYS A 186 37.54 -10.25 32.41
C LYS A 186 36.54 -11.37 32.78
N PRO A 187 36.96 -12.64 32.64
CA PRO A 187 36.10 -13.77 32.33
C PRO A 187 35.57 -14.46 33.59
N TYR A 188 34.45 -15.18 33.46
CA TYR A 188 34.08 -16.20 34.45
C TYR A 188 33.72 -17.51 33.73
N ILE A 189 34.58 -18.50 33.95
CA ILE A 189 34.32 -19.92 33.74
C ILE A 189 33.79 -20.45 35.07
N THR A 190 32.68 -21.20 35.05
CA THR A 190 32.40 -22.21 36.08
C THR A 190 31.85 -23.45 35.38
N ALA A 191 32.50 -24.57 35.67
CA ALA A 191 32.10 -25.93 35.33
C ALA A 191 31.16 -26.50 36.42
N ASP A 192 30.82 -27.79 36.26
CA ASP A 192 30.06 -28.70 37.15
C ASP A 192 28.53 -28.70 36.91
N ILE A 193 27.83 -29.80 36.56
CA ILE A 193 28.07 -31.25 36.44
C ILE A 193 27.13 -31.78 35.35
#